data_AF-A0A3D6B255-F1
#
_entry.id   AF-A0A3D6B255-F1
#
_cell.length_a   1.000
_cell.length_b   1.000
_cell.length_c   1.000
_cell.angle_alpha   90.00
_cell.angle_beta   90.00
_cell.angle_gamma   90.00
#
_symmetry.space_group_name_H-M   'P 1'
#
loop_
_entity.id
_entity.type
_entity.pdbx_description
1 polymer ?
#
loop_
_entity_poly.entity_id
_entity_poly.type
_entity_poly.pdbx_seq_one_letter_code
_entity_poly.pdbx_strand_id
1 'polypeptide(L)'
;MEIILKKILIGALALIIMTGCQFSQKRTDIADTATSDRTCSGYLFGRPTDEQICTWTQEHFEYESNEDFGIYKTERRSRAIPYIYMAYREDDKGNTDLCDSILFWTLSEFMPISECQLSEYARFQLLDLQIQNMLEYDATIAYELYEQHGIEHTLNRARCHEVFRRLLRNVNESVAQMLRKENLQYEAYYEALGECYMTVCGDSLFSTSQVSEILKYHTIQNVDYTHREKLLKALYFKIKDGESYESETHVQIPITLIEKEYDDWLNSLREKNWAYPMEKRRERLLKDKNEFLSWMTILDNISKMLSGETKKVFDNGVNNIRRSKLRMLKTRYGWYVYNTDEYVPDLLPSTCTDDELLEFKLPQRN
;
A
#
# COMPACT_ATOMS: atom_id res chain seq x y z
N MET A 1 -19.48 -26.58 5.01
CA MET A 1 -19.17 -26.84 6.43
C MET A 1 -17.78 -26.32 6.79
N GLU A 2 -16.73 -26.65 6.01
CA GLU A 2 -15.36 -26.14 6.21
C GLU A 2 -15.20 -24.62 6.17
N ILE A 3 -15.91 -23.92 5.27
CA ILE A 3 -15.82 -22.45 5.13
C ILE A 3 -16.39 -21.73 6.38
N ILE A 4 -17.43 -22.30 6.98
CA ILE A 4 -18.04 -21.76 8.20
C ILE A 4 -17.11 -22.00 9.39
N LEU A 5 -16.44 -23.17 9.46
CA LEU A 5 -15.42 -23.43 10.47
C LEU A 5 -14.22 -22.48 10.37
N LYS A 6 -13.71 -22.18 9.16
CA LYS A 6 -12.61 -21.22 8.98
C LYS A 6 -12.98 -19.80 9.42
N LYS A 7 -14.19 -19.32 9.10
CA LYS A 7 -14.67 -17.99 9.55
C LYS A 7 -14.91 -17.92 11.05
N ILE A 8 -15.41 -18.99 11.66
CA ILE A 8 -15.57 -19.10 13.12
C ILE A 8 -14.21 -19.16 13.82
N LEU A 9 -13.21 -19.84 13.24
CA LEU A 9 -11.86 -19.91 13.81
C LEU A 9 -11.16 -18.56 13.77
N ILE A 10 -11.27 -17.81 12.67
CA ILE A 10 -10.73 -16.44 12.53
C ILE A 10 -11.43 -15.48 13.49
N GLY A 11 -12.76 -15.58 13.63
CA GLY A 11 -13.53 -14.80 14.60
C GLY A 11 -13.19 -15.12 16.06
N ALA A 12 -12.91 -16.39 16.37
CA ALA A 12 -12.48 -16.82 17.70
C ALA A 12 -11.03 -16.38 18.01
N LEU A 13 -10.13 -16.41 17.02
CA LEU A 13 -8.76 -15.87 17.13
C LEU A 13 -8.77 -14.35 17.36
N ALA A 14 -9.62 -13.61 16.64
CA ALA A 14 -9.81 -12.17 16.87
C ALA A 14 -10.32 -11.87 18.29
N LEU A 15 -11.22 -12.70 18.83
CA LEU A 15 -11.73 -12.57 20.21
C LEU A 15 -10.65 -12.90 21.26
N ILE A 16 -9.78 -13.88 21.00
CA ILE A 16 -8.63 -14.22 21.84
C ILE A 16 -7.59 -13.09 21.83
N ILE A 17 -7.34 -12.46 20.69
CA ILE A 17 -6.44 -11.29 20.58
C ILE A 17 -7.00 -10.10 21.38
N MET A 18 -8.31 -9.84 21.31
CA MET A 18 -8.94 -8.74 22.05
C MET A 18 -8.96 -8.95 23.57
N THR A 19 -9.03 -10.21 24.04
CA THR A 19 -9.04 -10.54 25.47
C THR A 19 -7.65 -10.85 26.03
N GLY A 20 -6.71 -11.30 25.20
CA GLY A 20 -5.34 -11.70 25.57
C GLY A 20 -4.37 -10.54 25.80
N CYS A 21 -4.67 -9.33 25.31
CA CYS A 21 -3.88 -8.12 25.60
C CYS A 21 -3.87 -7.69 27.09
N GLN A 22 -4.49 -8.45 28.00
CA GLN A 22 -4.44 -8.20 29.45
C GLN A 22 -3.48 -9.09 30.23
N PHE A 23 -2.75 -10.04 29.64
CA PHE A 23 -1.83 -10.87 30.42
C PHE A 23 -0.42 -11.03 29.83
N SER A 24 0.55 -10.70 30.69
CA SER A 24 1.96 -11.13 30.72
C SER A 24 2.97 -10.33 29.88
N GLN A 25 3.34 -9.17 30.41
CA GLN A 25 4.73 -8.72 30.42
C GLN A 25 5.58 -9.75 31.18
N LYS A 26 6.11 -10.75 30.49
CA LYS A 26 7.29 -11.48 30.96
C LYS A 26 8.31 -11.45 29.83
N ARG A 27 9.35 -10.62 30.03
CA ARG A 27 10.64 -10.78 29.35
C ARG A 27 11.08 -12.22 29.58
N THR A 28 11.03 -13.03 28.54
CA THR A 28 11.83 -14.25 28.47
C THR A 28 13.07 -13.92 27.68
N ASP A 29 14.15 -13.64 28.41
CA ASP A 29 15.50 -13.66 27.89
C ASP A 29 15.79 -15.09 27.43
N ILE A 30 15.68 -15.34 26.11
CA ILE A 30 16.29 -16.51 25.49
C ILE A 30 17.61 -16.03 24.92
N ALA A 31 18.67 -16.37 25.66
CA ALA A 31 20.05 -16.06 25.34
C ALA A 31 20.47 -16.58 23.96
N ASP A 32 21.33 -15.79 23.34
CA ASP A 32 22.03 -16.04 22.10
C ASP A 32 22.64 -17.43 21.97
N THR A 33 22.37 -18.06 20.83
CA THR A 33 23.43 -18.75 20.10
C THR A 33 23.40 -18.28 18.65
N ALA A 34 24.46 -17.56 18.31
CA ALA A 34 24.76 -17.06 16.98
C ALA A 34 24.84 -18.18 15.93
N THR A 35 24.55 -17.81 14.69
CA THR A 35 24.89 -18.53 13.45
C THR A 35 24.22 -19.89 13.24
N SER A 36 22.90 -19.94 13.04
CA SER A 36 22.30 -20.85 12.05
C SER A 36 20.85 -20.46 11.80
N ASP A 37 20.51 -20.40 10.51
CA ASP A 37 19.16 -20.31 9.95
C ASP A 37 18.25 -19.15 10.40
N ARG A 38 18.01 -18.25 9.44
CA ARG A 38 16.88 -17.30 9.38
C ARG A 38 15.48 -17.98 9.42
N THR A 39 15.36 -19.24 9.83
CA THR A 39 14.12 -20.04 9.69
C THR A 39 13.28 -20.14 10.95
N CYS A 40 13.77 -19.74 12.13
CA CYS A 40 13.00 -19.88 13.37
C CYS A 40 12.92 -18.60 14.21
N SER A 41 12.86 -17.43 13.55
CA SER A 41 12.45 -16.20 14.23
C SER A 41 10.93 -16.09 14.08
N GLY A 42 10.19 -15.93 15.17
CA GLY A 42 8.73 -15.70 15.13
C GLY A 42 8.29 -14.50 14.29
N TYR A 43 9.23 -13.66 13.90
CA TYR A 43 9.06 -12.48 13.05
C TYR A 43 8.80 -12.87 11.59
N LEU A 44 7.72 -12.34 11.03
CA LEU A 44 7.36 -12.51 9.62
C LEU A 44 8.44 -11.95 8.66
N PHE A 45 9.36 -11.13 9.14
CA PHE A 45 10.32 -10.35 8.35
C PHE A 45 11.80 -10.63 8.72
N GLY A 46 12.05 -11.56 9.65
CA GLY A 46 13.37 -11.73 10.27
C GLY A 46 13.67 -10.66 11.33
N ARG A 47 14.62 -10.94 12.23
CA ARG A 47 15.13 -9.97 13.20
C ARG A 47 16.41 -9.31 12.65
N PRO A 48 16.51 -7.97 12.61
CA PRO A 48 17.76 -7.29 12.31
C PRO A 48 18.90 -7.74 13.26
N THR A 49 20.15 -7.69 12.81
CA THR A 49 21.29 -8.01 13.69
C THR A 49 21.46 -6.94 14.78
N ASP A 50 22.09 -7.29 15.91
CA ASP A 50 22.35 -6.30 16.97
C ASP A 50 23.22 -5.14 16.46
N GLU A 51 24.15 -5.41 15.54
CA GLU A 51 24.95 -4.38 14.85
C GLU A 51 24.05 -3.46 14.01
N GLN A 52 23.14 -4.01 13.22
CA GLN A 52 22.17 -3.25 12.44
C GLN A 52 21.28 -2.37 13.32
N ILE A 53 20.79 -2.92 14.44
CA ILE A 53 19.99 -2.17 15.43
C ILE A 53 20.84 -1.05 16.03
N CYS A 54 22.08 -1.33 16.41
CA CYS A 54 23.00 -0.36 17.03
C CYS A 54 23.36 0.78 16.07
N THR A 55 23.79 0.46 14.84
CA THR A 55 24.10 1.44 13.80
C THR A 55 22.89 2.32 13.50
N TRP A 56 21.73 1.71 13.29
CA TRP A 56 20.52 2.46 13.00
C TRP A 56 20.09 3.36 14.17
N THR A 57 20.20 2.87 15.41
CA THR A 57 19.90 3.66 16.62
C THR A 57 20.84 4.85 16.74
N GLN A 58 22.14 4.66 16.47
CA GLN A 58 23.15 5.72 16.51
C GLN A 58 22.98 6.77 15.41
N GLU A 59 22.67 6.34 14.18
CA GLU A 59 22.46 7.24 13.03
C GLU A 59 21.25 8.18 13.22
N HIS A 60 20.34 7.84 14.13
CA HIS A 60 19.09 8.57 14.31
C HIS A 60 18.82 9.02 15.76
N PHE A 61 19.79 8.84 16.65
CA PHE A 61 19.74 9.28 18.06
C PHE A 61 19.56 10.80 18.20
N GLU A 62 19.94 11.59 17.21
CA GLU A 62 19.82 13.06 17.22
C GLU A 62 18.36 13.57 17.07
N TYR A 63 17.40 12.71 16.74
CA TYR A 63 15.99 13.08 16.56
C TYR A 63 15.12 12.90 17.81
N GLU A 64 15.69 12.51 18.96
CA GLU A 64 14.95 12.34 20.23
C GLU A 64 14.47 13.68 20.87
N SER A 65 14.67 14.84 20.23
CA SER A 65 14.21 16.11 20.78
C SER A 65 12.77 16.46 20.38
N ASN A 66 11.85 16.17 21.31
CA ASN A 66 10.58 16.88 21.60
C ASN A 66 9.27 16.54 20.88
N GLU A 67 9.16 15.53 20.01
CA GLU A 67 7.85 15.19 19.44
C GLU A 67 7.51 13.70 19.62
N ASP A 68 6.74 13.41 20.67
CA ASP A 68 6.15 12.08 20.94
C ASP A 68 5.10 11.74 19.87
N PHE A 69 5.54 11.31 18.68
CA PHE A 69 4.63 10.78 17.66
C PHE A 69 4.30 9.32 17.97
N GLY A 70 3.07 9.09 18.45
CA GLY A 70 2.55 7.77 18.77
C GLY A 70 1.59 7.23 17.74
N ILE A 71 1.46 5.91 17.71
CA ILE A 71 0.31 5.24 17.11
C ILE A 71 -0.85 5.36 18.10
N TYR A 72 -1.92 6.01 17.65
CA TYR A 72 -3.07 6.36 18.48
C TYR A 72 -4.10 5.23 18.42
N LYS A 73 -4.43 4.65 19.57
CA LYS A 73 -5.61 3.75 19.68
C LYS A 73 -6.82 4.46 20.30
N THR A 74 -6.59 5.55 21.05
CA THR A 74 -7.57 6.46 21.68
C THR A 74 -6.78 7.65 22.28
N GLU A 75 -7.41 8.80 22.60
CA GLU A 75 -6.79 9.92 23.37
C GLU A 75 -6.06 9.47 24.65
N ARG A 76 -6.45 8.31 25.23
CA ARG A 76 -5.88 7.76 26.48
C ARG A 76 -4.82 6.67 26.26
N ARG A 77 -4.48 6.33 25.02
CA ARG A 77 -3.51 5.29 24.67
C ARG A 77 -2.67 5.76 23.47
N SER A 78 -1.69 6.61 23.76
CA SER A 78 -0.54 6.76 22.88
C SER A 78 0.38 5.55 23.08
N ARG A 79 0.72 4.87 22.00
CA ARG A 79 1.93 4.06 21.96
C ARG A 79 2.91 4.80 21.08
N ALA A 80 3.84 5.53 21.67
CA ALA A 80 5.06 5.90 20.95
C ALA A 80 5.66 4.58 20.47
N ILE A 81 5.59 4.31 19.17
CA ILE A 81 6.46 3.35 18.53
C ILE A 81 7.65 4.21 18.15
N PRO A 82 8.76 4.13 18.93
CA PRO A 82 9.94 4.89 18.61
C PRO A 82 10.24 4.70 17.13
N TYR A 83 10.55 5.81 16.45
CA TYR A 83 11.09 5.79 15.10
C TYR A 83 10.12 5.42 13.96
N ILE A 84 8.80 5.36 14.18
CA ILE A 84 7.85 5.22 13.05
C ILE A 84 7.95 6.39 12.06
N TYR A 85 8.27 7.59 12.58
CA TYR A 85 8.61 8.78 11.78
C TYR A 85 9.91 8.60 10.97
N MET A 86 10.79 7.69 11.35
CA MET A 86 12.00 7.42 10.55
C MET A 86 11.73 6.46 9.40
N ALA A 87 10.67 5.65 9.47
CA ALA A 87 10.15 4.94 8.32
C ALA A 87 9.47 5.88 7.29
N TYR A 88 9.18 7.13 7.70
CA TYR A 88 8.69 8.20 6.82
C TYR A 88 9.80 8.81 5.96
N ARG A 89 11.05 8.79 6.43
CA ARG A 89 12.19 9.20 5.61
C ARG A 89 12.68 8.00 4.84
N GLU A 90 12.42 7.98 3.53
CA GLU A 90 13.32 7.30 2.61
C GLU A 90 14.73 7.71 3.02
N ASP A 91 15.52 6.74 3.49
CA ASP A 91 16.93 6.97 3.74
C ASP A 91 17.51 7.55 2.44
N ASP A 92 18.01 8.79 2.50
CA ASP A 92 18.70 9.46 1.40
C ASP A 92 19.90 8.62 0.88
N LYS A 93 20.27 7.54 1.58
CA LYS A 93 21.30 6.56 1.21
C LYS A 93 20.77 5.25 0.59
N GLY A 94 19.45 5.08 0.43
CA GLY A 94 18.85 4.01 -0.38
C GLY A 94 18.79 2.60 0.26
N ASN A 95 18.89 2.45 1.59
CA ASN A 95 18.80 1.13 2.24
C ASN A 95 17.40 0.78 2.76
N THR A 96 16.41 0.77 1.86
CA THR A 96 14.99 0.50 2.16
C THR A 96 14.76 -0.86 2.83
N ASP A 97 15.55 -1.87 2.50
CA ASP A 97 15.42 -3.23 3.06
C ASP A 97 15.70 -3.28 4.58
N LEU A 98 16.70 -2.52 5.04
CA LEU A 98 17.02 -2.44 6.46
C LEU A 98 15.93 -1.69 7.23
N CYS A 99 15.45 -0.58 6.67
CA CYS A 99 14.35 0.20 7.26
C CYS A 99 13.08 -0.62 7.41
N ASP A 100 12.65 -1.35 6.37
CA ASP A 100 11.47 -2.22 6.42
C ASP A 100 11.62 -3.31 7.49
N SER A 101 12.82 -3.92 7.59
CA SER A 101 13.10 -4.97 8.57
C SER A 101 13.06 -4.45 10.02
N ILE A 102 13.59 -3.25 10.26
CA ILE A 102 13.56 -2.61 11.59
C ILE A 102 12.14 -2.18 11.96
N LEU A 103 11.39 -1.62 11.01
CA LEU A 103 9.98 -1.25 11.20
C LEU A 103 9.15 -2.46 11.64
N PHE A 104 9.20 -3.55 10.90
CA PHE A 104 8.41 -4.74 11.25
C PHE A 104 8.89 -5.48 12.49
N TRP A 105 10.20 -5.50 12.76
CA TRP A 105 10.71 -6.01 14.04
C TRP A 105 10.15 -5.20 15.20
N THR A 106 10.22 -3.87 15.13
CA THR A 106 9.70 -2.96 16.16
C THR A 106 8.20 -3.18 16.35
N LEU A 107 7.41 -3.26 15.28
CA LEU A 107 5.98 -3.58 15.37
C LEU A 107 5.72 -4.91 16.07
N SER A 108 6.53 -5.92 15.80
CA SER A 108 6.40 -7.25 16.42
C SER A 108 6.78 -7.25 17.91
N GLU A 109 7.70 -6.39 18.37
CA GLU A 109 8.01 -6.23 19.79
C GLU A 109 6.86 -5.56 20.56
N PHE A 110 6.23 -4.55 19.97
CA PHE A 110 5.12 -3.82 20.61
C PHE A 110 3.76 -4.53 20.44
N MET A 111 3.65 -5.39 19.43
CA MET A 111 2.46 -6.17 19.11
C MET A 111 2.88 -7.59 18.70
N PRO A 112 3.26 -8.43 19.67
CA PRO A 112 3.72 -9.78 19.38
C PRO A 112 2.66 -10.54 18.58
N ILE A 113 3.04 -10.98 17.38
CA ILE A 113 2.31 -12.04 16.68
C ILE A 113 2.64 -13.31 17.47
N SER A 114 1.80 -13.67 18.45
CA SER A 114 2.04 -14.77 19.40
C SER A 114 1.99 -16.18 18.77
N GLU A 115 2.17 -16.28 17.46
CA GLU A 115 1.68 -17.41 16.67
C GLU A 115 2.69 -17.86 15.60
N CYS A 116 3.92 -18.15 16.04
CA CYS A 116 5.00 -18.67 15.18
C CYS A 116 4.65 -20.00 14.49
N GLN A 117 3.61 -20.69 14.95
CA GLN A 117 3.13 -21.97 14.39
C GLN A 117 2.10 -21.79 13.25
N LEU A 118 1.63 -20.57 12.99
CA LEU A 118 0.72 -20.31 11.88
C LEU A 118 1.39 -20.37 10.51
N SER A 119 0.59 -20.65 9.48
CA SER A 119 0.99 -20.48 8.10
C SER A 119 1.45 -19.04 7.84
N GLU A 120 2.38 -18.86 6.92
CA GLU A 120 2.85 -17.52 6.58
C GLU A 120 1.72 -16.64 6.06
N TYR A 121 0.76 -17.24 5.35
CA TYR A 121 -0.48 -16.59 4.95
C TYR A 121 -1.25 -15.99 6.13
N ALA A 122 -1.51 -16.79 7.16
CA ALA A 122 -2.23 -16.33 8.35
C ALA A 122 -1.43 -15.27 9.11
N ARG A 123 -0.09 -15.36 9.14
CA ARG A 123 0.76 -14.32 9.73
C ARG A 123 0.70 -12.99 8.98
N PHE A 124 0.66 -12.99 7.63
CA PHE A 124 0.43 -11.77 6.84
C PHE A 124 -0.97 -11.17 7.11
N GLN A 125 -2.02 -12.01 7.22
CA GLN A 125 -3.35 -11.52 7.57
C GLN A 125 -3.42 -10.93 8.98
N LEU A 126 -2.74 -11.54 9.96
CA LEU A 126 -2.66 -11.01 11.31
C LEU A 126 -1.92 -9.67 11.34
N LEU A 127 -0.83 -9.53 10.57
CA LEU A 127 -0.16 -8.24 10.42
C LEU A 127 -1.09 -7.18 9.81
N ASP A 128 -1.85 -7.54 8.78
CA ASP A 128 -2.82 -6.62 8.16
C ASP A 128 -3.83 -6.12 9.20
N LEU A 129 -4.38 -7.04 10.01
CA LEU A 129 -5.28 -6.70 11.11
C LEU A 129 -4.59 -5.87 12.20
N GLN A 130 -3.33 -6.14 12.52
CA GLN A 130 -2.57 -5.35 13.48
C GLN A 130 -2.34 -3.93 12.98
N ILE A 131 -1.96 -3.75 11.72
CA ILE A 131 -1.82 -2.44 11.07
C ILE A 131 -3.15 -1.68 11.10
N GLN A 132 -4.26 -2.35 10.72
CA GLN A 132 -5.59 -1.73 10.78
C GLN A 132 -5.98 -1.31 12.20
N ASN A 133 -5.81 -2.20 13.18
CA ASN A 133 -6.12 -1.91 14.59
C ASN A 133 -5.22 -0.80 15.19
N MET A 134 -4.00 -0.64 14.66
CA MET A 134 -3.10 0.46 15.04
C MET A 134 -3.58 1.79 14.48
N LEU A 135 -4.14 1.77 13.28
CA LEU A 135 -4.62 2.95 12.57
C LEU A 135 -6.07 3.30 12.92
N GLU A 136 -6.76 2.50 13.75
CA GLU A 136 -8.14 2.74 14.16
C GLU A 136 -8.19 3.81 15.28
N TYR A 137 -8.28 5.08 14.86
CA TYR A 137 -8.41 6.26 15.72
C TYR A 137 -9.38 7.28 15.10
N ASP A 138 -10.23 7.86 15.95
CA ASP A 138 -11.13 8.96 15.58
C ASP A 138 -10.32 10.27 15.54
N ALA A 139 -9.64 10.53 14.42
CA ALA A 139 -8.90 11.76 14.23
C ALA A 139 -9.85 12.98 14.32
N THR A 140 -9.55 13.87 15.25
CA THR A 140 -10.39 15.03 15.59
C THR A 140 -9.93 16.31 14.89
N ILE A 141 -8.67 16.33 14.45
CA ILE A 141 -8.08 17.42 13.69
C ILE A 141 -7.41 16.91 12.42
N ALA A 142 -7.32 17.79 11.42
CA ALA A 142 -6.76 17.43 10.11
C ALA A 142 -5.31 16.92 10.21
N TYR A 143 -4.49 17.50 11.09
CA TYR A 143 -3.10 17.07 11.31
C TYR A 143 -2.99 15.60 11.73
N GLU A 144 -3.88 15.11 12.60
CA GLU A 144 -3.90 13.69 13.01
C GLU A 144 -4.24 12.75 11.85
N LEU A 145 -5.18 13.15 10.97
CA LEU A 145 -5.49 12.40 9.76
C LEU A 145 -4.26 12.31 8.84
N TYR A 146 -3.53 13.41 8.67
CA TYR A 146 -2.32 13.43 7.84
C TYR A 146 -1.27 12.44 8.34
N GLU A 147 -0.96 12.47 9.64
CA GLU A 147 -0.01 11.54 10.25
C GLU A 147 -0.48 10.08 10.11
N GLN A 148 -1.77 9.81 10.34
CA GLN A 148 -2.35 8.47 10.17
C GLN A 148 -2.20 7.95 8.75
N HIS A 149 -2.53 8.75 7.74
CA HIS A 149 -2.40 8.37 6.33
C HIS A 149 -0.94 8.19 5.90
N GLY A 150 -0.02 9.00 6.43
CA GLY A 150 1.41 8.85 6.20
C GLY A 150 1.97 7.55 6.78
N ILE A 151 1.60 7.23 8.03
CA ILE A 151 1.98 5.97 8.68
C ILE A 151 1.40 4.77 7.93
N GLU A 152 0.11 4.83 7.57
CA GLU A 152 -0.55 3.79 6.76
C GLU A 152 0.20 3.55 5.45
N HIS A 153 0.54 4.63 4.74
CA HIS A 153 1.26 4.58 3.48
C HIS A 153 2.60 3.84 3.63
N THR A 154 3.40 4.24 4.62
CA THR A 154 4.70 3.63 4.91
C THR A 154 4.59 2.14 5.27
N LEU A 155 3.63 1.77 6.12
CA LEU A 155 3.41 0.39 6.53
C LEU A 155 2.99 -0.50 5.35
N ASN A 156 2.07 0.01 4.52
CA ASN A 156 1.66 -0.66 3.29
C ASN A 156 2.86 -0.85 2.35
N ARG A 157 3.71 0.18 2.23
CA ARG A 157 4.90 0.16 1.40
C ARG A 157 5.90 -0.93 1.80
N ALA A 158 6.29 -0.93 3.07
CA ALA A 158 7.20 -1.94 3.61
C ALA A 158 6.65 -3.36 3.42
N ARG A 159 5.33 -3.55 3.58
CA ARG A 159 4.68 -4.87 3.44
C ARG A 159 4.77 -5.40 2.02
N CYS A 160 4.51 -4.55 1.03
CA CYS A 160 4.60 -4.91 -0.37
C CYS A 160 6.04 -5.20 -0.81
N HIS A 161 7.03 -4.43 -0.32
CA HIS A 161 8.45 -4.76 -0.54
C HIS A 161 8.81 -6.15 0.00
N GLU A 162 8.34 -6.52 1.19
CA GLU A 162 8.58 -7.87 1.70
C GLU A 162 7.95 -8.94 0.80
N VAL A 163 6.68 -8.78 0.43
CA VAL A 163 5.99 -9.74 -0.44
C VAL A 163 6.74 -9.87 -1.77
N PHE A 164 7.20 -8.75 -2.33
CA PHE A 164 8.02 -8.73 -3.53
C PHE A 164 9.34 -9.50 -3.35
N ARG A 165 10.09 -9.23 -2.27
CA ARG A 165 11.34 -9.94 -1.95
C ARG A 165 11.12 -11.45 -1.79
N ARG A 166 10.02 -11.86 -1.15
CA ARG A 166 9.63 -13.26 -1.01
C ARG A 166 9.25 -13.89 -2.35
N LEU A 167 8.47 -13.18 -3.17
CA LEU A 167 8.10 -13.62 -4.50
C LEU A 167 9.34 -13.88 -5.37
N LEU A 168 10.31 -12.94 -5.39
CA LEU A 168 11.56 -13.11 -6.15
C LEU A 168 12.34 -14.39 -5.78
N ARG A 169 12.28 -14.82 -4.52
CA ARG A 169 12.94 -16.04 -4.05
C ARG A 169 12.19 -17.33 -4.42
N ASN A 170 10.92 -17.23 -4.82
CA ASN A 170 10.05 -18.37 -5.09
C ASN A 170 9.71 -18.55 -6.58
N VAL A 171 10.27 -17.73 -7.46
CA VAL A 171 10.12 -17.83 -8.92
C VAL A 171 11.43 -18.24 -9.57
N ASN A 172 11.36 -18.71 -10.82
CA ASN A 172 12.57 -18.91 -11.62
C ASN A 172 13.21 -17.56 -11.99
N GLU A 173 14.52 -17.58 -12.32
CA GLU A 173 15.29 -16.35 -12.55
C GLU A 173 14.75 -15.50 -13.70
N SER A 174 14.19 -16.09 -14.75
CA SER A 174 13.61 -15.32 -15.87
C SER A 174 12.40 -14.51 -15.41
N VAL A 175 11.51 -15.11 -14.61
CA VAL A 175 10.37 -14.40 -14.00
C VAL A 175 10.87 -13.38 -12.97
N ALA A 176 11.87 -13.72 -12.16
CA ALA A 176 12.48 -12.79 -11.21
C ALA A 176 13.04 -11.52 -11.89
N GLN A 177 13.74 -11.67 -13.02
CA GLN A 177 14.24 -10.53 -13.79
C GLN A 177 13.12 -9.65 -14.32
N MET A 178 12.01 -10.24 -14.78
CA MET A 178 10.88 -9.46 -15.26
C MET A 178 10.15 -8.74 -14.11
N LEU A 179 10.04 -9.38 -12.93
CA LEU A 179 9.52 -8.74 -11.72
C LEU A 179 10.40 -7.58 -11.25
N ARG A 180 11.74 -7.68 -11.34
CA ARG A 180 12.64 -6.55 -11.05
C ARG A 180 12.42 -5.38 -12.01
N LYS A 181 12.21 -5.66 -13.31
CA LYS A 181 11.85 -4.65 -14.30
C LYS A 181 10.49 -4.02 -14.01
N GLU A 182 9.52 -4.84 -13.63
CA GLU A 182 8.19 -4.39 -13.20
C GLU A 182 8.30 -3.43 -12.02
N ASN A 183 9.10 -3.76 -11.00
CA ASN A 183 9.26 -2.89 -9.84
C ASN A 183 9.85 -1.52 -10.21
N LEU A 184 10.92 -1.49 -11.02
CA LEU A 184 11.52 -0.23 -11.47
C LEU A 184 10.52 0.63 -12.27
N GLN A 185 9.75 0.01 -13.15
CA GLN A 185 8.76 0.71 -13.96
C GLN A 185 7.54 1.16 -13.14
N TYR A 186 7.16 0.37 -12.13
CA TYR A 186 6.12 0.76 -11.18
C TYR A 186 6.52 1.99 -10.38
N GLU A 187 7.75 2.05 -9.85
CA GLU A 187 8.22 3.24 -9.11
C GLU A 187 8.21 4.49 -10.00
N ALA A 188 8.64 4.38 -11.26
CA ALA A 188 8.55 5.48 -12.23
C ALA A 188 7.11 5.93 -12.51
N TYR A 189 6.18 4.98 -12.64
CA TYR A 189 4.75 5.26 -12.75
C TYR A 189 4.18 5.91 -11.49
N TYR A 190 4.54 5.39 -10.31
CA TYR A 190 4.08 5.87 -9.01
C TYR A 190 4.48 7.33 -8.79
N GLU A 191 5.71 7.70 -9.15
CA GLU A 191 6.16 9.10 -9.15
C GLU A 191 5.36 9.95 -10.16
N ALA A 192 5.20 9.47 -11.40
CA ALA A 192 4.45 10.17 -12.43
C ALA A 192 2.97 10.41 -12.07
N LEU A 193 2.32 9.43 -11.43
CA LEU A 193 0.96 9.54 -10.91
C LEU A 193 0.86 10.67 -9.88
N GLY A 194 1.80 10.70 -8.94
CA GLY A 194 1.87 11.74 -7.92
C GLY A 194 2.03 13.13 -8.53
N GLU A 195 3.02 13.31 -9.40
CA GLU A 195 3.26 14.59 -10.09
C GLU A 195 2.05 15.02 -10.95
N CYS A 196 1.41 14.05 -11.61
CA CYS A 196 0.22 14.28 -12.41
C CYS A 196 -0.94 14.77 -11.56
N TYR A 197 -1.24 14.11 -10.43
CA TYR A 197 -2.29 14.55 -9.53
C TYR A 197 -2.05 15.99 -9.05
N MET A 198 -0.85 16.25 -8.53
CA MET A 198 -0.47 17.55 -7.97
C MET A 198 -0.55 18.68 -9.00
N THR A 199 -0.24 18.39 -10.27
CA THR A 199 -0.21 19.40 -11.34
C THR A 199 -1.55 19.58 -12.03
N VAL A 200 -2.26 18.48 -12.31
CA VAL A 200 -3.51 18.50 -13.09
C VAL A 200 -4.70 18.84 -12.21
N CYS A 201 -4.71 18.38 -10.95
CA CYS A 201 -5.81 18.54 -10.02
C CYS A 201 -5.50 19.50 -8.86
N GLY A 202 -4.23 19.71 -8.53
CA GLY A 202 -3.80 20.55 -7.41
C GLY A 202 -3.86 22.07 -7.67
N ASP A 203 -3.78 22.85 -6.60
CA ASP A 203 -3.68 24.32 -6.60
C ASP A 203 -2.20 24.77 -6.49
N SER A 204 -1.77 25.75 -7.28
CA SER A 204 -0.40 26.30 -7.32
C SER A 204 -0.03 27.00 -6.05
N LEU A 205 -1.04 27.43 -5.29
CA LEU A 205 -0.82 28.05 -4.00
C LEU A 205 -0.30 27.05 -2.98
N PHE A 206 -0.34 25.73 -3.26
CA PHE A 206 0.29 24.63 -2.53
C PHE A 206 0.77 25.03 -1.15
N SER A 207 -0.15 25.56 -0.34
CA SER A 207 0.18 25.93 1.00
C SER A 207 0.10 24.58 1.67
N THR A 208 1.27 24.01 1.94
CA THR A 208 1.50 22.77 2.70
C THR A 208 0.70 22.71 4.01
N SER A 209 -0.01 23.78 4.37
CA SER A 209 -0.98 23.95 5.44
C SER A 209 -2.41 23.45 5.15
N GLN A 210 -2.83 23.12 3.91
CA GLN A 210 -4.14 22.49 3.68
C GLN A 210 -4.02 20.97 3.66
N VAL A 211 -4.08 20.39 4.86
CA VAL A 211 -4.03 18.96 5.11
C VAL A 211 -4.95 18.14 4.17
N SER A 212 -6.12 18.68 3.82
CA SER A 212 -7.08 18.04 2.90
C SER A 212 -6.51 17.70 1.51
N GLU A 213 -5.59 18.49 0.96
CA GLU A 213 -5.00 18.23 -0.36
C GLU A 213 -3.88 17.18 -0.33
N ILE A 214 -3.10 17.16 0.75
CA ILE A 214 -2.06 16.16 0.96
C ILE A 214 -2.69 14.79 1.25
N LEU A 215 -3.79 14.77 2.00
CA LEU A 215 -4.59 13.56 2.22
C LEU A 215 -5.09 12.96 0.90
N LYS A 216 -5.56 13.78 -0.05
CA LYS A 216 -5.98 13.29 -1.37
C LYS A 216 -4.81 12.68 -2.15
N TYR A 217 -3.65 13.34 -2.12
CA TYR A 217 -2.43 12.84 -2.77
C TYR A 217 -2.03 11.47 -2.23
N HIS A 218 -1.91 11.33 -0.90
CA HIS A 218 -1.62 10.04 -0.26
C HIS A 218 -2.70 9.00 -0.51
N THR A 219 -3.97 9.39 -0.58
CA THR A 219 -5.05 8.45 -0.82
C THR A 219 -4.98 7.85 -2.22
N ILE A 220 -4.73 8.67 -3.25
CA ILE A 220 -4.56 8.18 -4.63
C ILE A 220 -3.38 7.21 -4.72
N GLN A 221 -2.27 7.58 -4.09
CA GLN A 221 -1.09 6.73 -4.02
C GLN A 221 -1.36 5.42 -3.27
N ASN A 222 -2.03 5.48 -2.11
CA ASN A 222 -2.40 4.30 -1.31
C ASN A 222 -3.34 3.37 -2.08
N VAL A 223 -4.31 3.90 -2.81
CA VAL A 223 -5.22 3.10 -3.64
C VAL A 223 -4.43 2.32 -4.68
N ASP A 224 -3.56 2.98 -5.44
CA ASP A 224 -2.76 2.32 -6.47
C ASP A 224 -1.82 1.25 -5.88
N TYR A 225 -1.12 1.63 -4.81
CA TYR A 225 -0.24 0.76 -4.05
C TYR A 225 -0.92 -0.50 -3.52
N THR A 226 -2.12 -0.35 -2.97
CA THR A 226 -2.94 -1.46 -2.45
C THR A 226 -3.28 -2.47 -3.54
N HIS A 227 -3.56 -2.01 -4.76
CA HIS A 227 -3.87 -2.94 -5.86
C HIS A 227 -2.63 -3.70 -6.33
N ARG A 228 -1.46 -3.04 -6.40
CA ARG A 228 -0.20 -3.72 -6.68
C ARG A 228 0.13 -4.75 -5.61
N GLU A 229 0.00 -4.39 -4.34
CA GLU A 229 0.27 -5.32 -3.24
C GLU A 229 -0.66 -6.55 -3.29
N LYS A 230 -1.96 -6.34 -3.54
CA LYS A 230 -2.92 -7.45 -3.70
C LYS A 230 -2.51 -8.39 -4.83
N LEU A 231 -2.06 -7.85 -5.98
CA LEU A 231 -1.52 -8.65 -7.09
C LEU A 231 -0.30 -9.47 -6.64
N LEU A 232 0.68 -8.84 -5.99
CA LEU A 232 1.91 -9.51 -5.56
C LEU A 232 1.64 -10.60 -4.50
N LYS A 233 0.76 -10.33 -3.54
CA LYS A 233 0.32 -11.32 -2.52
C LYS A 233 -0.37 -12.50 -3.17
N ALA A 234 -1.34 -12.23 -4.06
CA ALA A 234 -2.07 -13.28 -4.74
C ALA A 234 -1.13 -14.17 -5.57
N LEU A 235 -0.19 -13.58 -6.30
CA LEU A 235 0.81 -14.33 -7.05
C LEU A 235 1.75 -15.13 -6.12
N TYR A 236 2.26 -14.51 -5.06
CA TYR A 236 3.19 -15.14 -4.11
C TYR A 236 2.57 -16.37 -3.44
N PHE A 237 1.42 -16.22 -2.81
CA PHE A 237 0.77 -17.34 -2.11
C PHE A 237 0.28 -18.41 -3.07
N LYS A 238 -0.10 -18.04 -4.30
CA LYS A 238 -0.44 -19.02 -5.33
C LYS A 238 0.74 -19.89 -5.71
N ILE A 239 1.93 -19.30 -5.86
CA ILE A 239 3.16 -20.03 -6.19
C ILE A 239 3.63 -20.89 -5.03
N LYS A 240 3.57 -20.35 -3.80
CA LYS A 240 4.14 -20.99 -2.63
C LYS A 240 3.27 -22.13 -2.09
N ASP A 241 2.01 -21.83 -1.84
CA ASP A 241 1.12 -22.71 -1.07
C ASP A 241 0.00 -23.30 -1.95
N GLY A 242 -0.09 -22.89 -3.23
CA GLY A 242 -1.16 -23.29 -4.15
C GLY A 242 -2.53 -22.67 -3.83
N GLU A 243 -2.64 -21.98 -2.70
CA GLU A 243 -3.84 -21.28 -2.26
C GLU A 243 -4.14 -20.09 -3.17
N SER A 244 -5.41 -19.92 -3.51
CA SER A 244 -5.87 -18.73 -4.21
C SER A 244 -6.25 -17.69 -3.16
N TYR A 245 -5.58 -16.53 -3.19
CA TYR A 245 -6.04 -15.38 -2.43
C TYR A 245 -7.39 -14.93 -2.98
N GLU A 246 -8.35 -14.64 -2.09
CA GLU A 246 -9.63 -14.07 -2.51
C GLU A 246 -9.34 -12.73 -3.20
N SER A 247 -9.63 -12.68 -4.49
CA SER A 247 -9.58 -11.46 -5.28
C SER A 247 -10.88 -11.37 -6.05
N GLU A 248 -11.46 -10.17 -6.03
CA GLU A 248 -12.64 -9.90 -6.83
C GLU A 248 -12.34 -10.19 -8.30
N THR A 249 -13.28 -10.83 -8.97
CA THR A 249 -13.21 -11.12 -10.39
C THR A 249 -14.16 -10.16 -11.09
N HIS A 250 -13.61 -9.39 -12.03
CA HIS A 250 -14.32 -8.37 -12.77
C HIS A 250 -14.24 -8.65 -14.28
N VAL A 251 -15.11 -8.01 -15.05
CA VAL A 251 -15.03 -8.02 -16.51
C VAL A 251 -13.65 -7.51 -16.95
N GLN A 252 -13.09 -8.13 -17.99
CA GLN A 252 -11.78 -7.77 -18.53
C GLN A 252 -11.80 -6.32 -19.04
N ILE A 253 -10.98 -5.46 -18.46
CA ILE A 253 -10.79 -4.08 -18.88
C ILE A 253 -9.71 -4.03 -19.96
N PRO A 254 -10.04 -3.71 -21.22
CA PRO A 254 -9.06 -3.60 -22.27
C PRO A 254 -8.19 -2.35 -22.06
N ILE A 255 -6.88 -2.47 -22.31
CA ILE A 255 -5.94 -1.35 -22.15
C ILE A 255 -6.32 -0.16 -23.05
N THR A 256 -6.90 -0.43 -24.22
CA THR A 256 -7.38 0.60 -25.16
C THR A 256 -8.48 1.49 -24.59
N LEU A 257 -9.26 1.01 -23.61
CA LEU A 257 -10.25 1.84 -22.92
C LEU A 257 -9.58 2.83 -21.97
N ILE A 258 -8.51 2.42 -21.29
CA ILE A 258 -7.70 3.30 -20.43
C ILE A 258 -7.00 4.36 -21.28
N GLU A 259 -6.37 3.95 -22.39
CA GLU A 259 -5.74 4.86 -23.35
C GLU A 259 -6.72 5.93 -23.84
N LYS A 260 -7.94 5.50 -24.20
CA LYS A 260 -9.00 6.41 -24.62
C LYS A 260 -9.37 7.41 -23.53
N GLU A 261 -9.55 6.98 -22.28
CA GLU A 261 -9.93 7.88 -21.18
C GLU A 261 -8.84 8.92 -20.86
N TYR A 262 -7.57 8.56 -21.05
CA TYR A 262 -6.45 9.51 -21.04
C TYR A 262 -6.55 10.53 -22.18
N ASP A 263 -6.76 10.06 -23.40
CA ASP A 263 -6.84 10.94 -24.58
C ASP A 263 -8.04 11.87 -24.51
N ASP A 264 -9.19 11.37 -24.08
CA ASP A 264 -10.38 12.17 -23.81
C ASP A 264 -10.10 13.22 -22.71
N TRP A 265 -9.32 12.88 -21.68
CA TRP A 265 -8.91 13.86 -20.67
C TRP A 265 -8.01 14.93 -21.28
N LEU A 266 -6.92 14.54 -21.93
CA LEU A 266 -5.96 15.44 -22.59
C LEU A 266 -6.65 16.42 -23.55
N ASN A 267 -7.66 15.94 -24.28
CA ASN A 267 -8.45 16.75 -25.22
C ASN A 267 -9.49 17.64 -24.52
N SER A 268 -9.96 17.25 -23.33
CA SER A 268 -10.90 18.03 -22.54
C SER A 268 -10.25 19.10 -21.64
N LEU A 269 -8.93 19.09 -21.48
CA LEU A 269 -8.21 20.10 -20.71
C LEU A 269 -8.47 21.49 -21.31
N ARG A 270 -8.83 22.45 -20.45
CA ARG A 270 -9.12 23.84 -20.85
C ARG A 270 -8.23 24.81 -20.09
N GLU A 271 -7.91 25.92 -20.75
CA GLU A 271 -7.40 27.12 -20.10
C GLU A 271 -8.52 27.63 -19.18
N LYS A 272 -8.31 27.54 -17.87
CA LYS A 272 -9.07 28.31 -16.87
C LYS A 272 -8.06 28.88 -15.88
N ASN A 273 -8.52 29.62 -14.88
CA ASN A 273 -7.71 30.09 -13.74
C ASN A 273 -7.26 28.89 -12.87
N TRP A 274 -6.43 28.03 -13.42
CA TRP A 274 -5.81 26.92 -12.74
C TRP A 274 -4.42 27.31 -12.25
N ALA A 275 -3.99 26.59 -11.24
CA ALA A 275 -2.66 26.57 -10.69
C ALA A 275 -1.51 26.60 -11.71
N TYR A 276 -1.56 25.65 -12.63
CA TYR A 276 -0.46 25.35 -13.53
C TYR A 276 -0.89 25.62 -14.98
N PRO A 277 0.04 26.10 -15.83
CA PRO A 277 -0.20 26.29 -17.26
C PRO A 277 -0.74 25.02 -17.93
N MET A 278 -1.54 25.18 -18.98
CA MET A 278 -2.13 24.04 -19.69
C MET A 278 -1.07 23.07 -20.20
N GLU A 279 0.04 23.57 -20.74
CA GLU A 279 1.14 22.78 -21.30
C GLU A 279 1.74 21.86 -20.23
N LYS A 280 2.00 22.40 -19.04
CA LYS A 280 2.55 21.64 -17.91
C LYS A 280 1.57 20.55 -17.44
N ARG A 281 0.27 20.85 -17.42
CA ARG A 281 -0.77 19.86 -17.09
C ARG A 281 -0.85 18.74 -18.13
N ARG A 282 -0.79 19.09 -19.42
CA ARG A 282 -0.75 18.11 -20.53
C ARG A 282 0.49 17.23 -20.43
N GLU A 283 1.66 17.83 -20.16
CA GLU A 283 2.93 17.12 -19.99
C GLU A 283 2.85 16.09 -18.87
N ARG A 284 2.37 16.48 -17.68
CA ARG A 284 2.28 15.55 -16.53
C ARG A 284 1.25 14.45 -16.73
N LEU A 285 0.10 14.76 -17.35
CA LEU A 285 -0.89 13.75 -17.70
C LEU A 285 -0.38 12.77 -18.78
N LEU A 286 0.41 13.27 -19.73
CA LEU A 286 1.06 12.42 -20.75
C LEU A 286 2.16 11.54 -20.13
N LYS A 287 2.92 12.06 -19.17
CA LYS A 287 3.92 11.27 -18.42
C LYS A 287 3.24 10.13 -17.67
N ASP A 288 2.20 10.41 -16.87
CA ASP A 288 1.41 9.37 -16.17
C ASP A 288 0.83 8.33 -17.14
N LYS A 289 0.29 8.75 -18.29
CA LYS A 289 -0.15 7.83 -19.36
C LYS A 289 0.99 6.91 -19.80
N ASN A 290 2.12 7.48 -20.20
CA ASN A 290 3.23 6.72 -20.77
C ASN A 290 3.83 5.72 -19.78
N GLU A 291 4.04 6.14 -18.52
CA GLU A 291 4.59 5.26 -17.49
C GLU A 291 3.60 4.13 -17.12
N PHE A 292 2.29 4.43 -17.04
CA PHE A 292 1.28 3.40 -16.80
C PHE A 292 1.23 2.36 -17.93
N LEU A 293 1.23 2.79 -19.20
CA LEU A 293 1.19 1.87 -20.35
C LEU A 293 2.49 1.06 -20.47
N SER A 294 3.64 1.65 -20.13
CA SER A 294 4.91 0.93 -20.04
C SER A 294 4.84 -0.16 -18.97
N TRP A 295 4.32 0.16 -17.78
CA TRP A 295 4.11 -0.80 -16.71
C TRP A 295 3.18 -1.94 -17.12
N MET A 296 2.04 -1.64 -17.75
CA MET A 296 1.11 -2.65 -18.29
C MET A 296 1.76 -3.57 -19.32
N THR A 297 2.66 -3.04 -20.16
CA THR A 297 3.42 -3.84 -21.14
C THR A 297 4.34 -4.85 -20.45
N ILE A 298 4.99 -4.45 -19.35
CA ILE A 298 5.83 -5.36 -18.56
C ILE A 298 4.96 -6.43 -17.90
N LEU A 299 3.81 -6.07 -17.32
CA LEU A 299 2.88 -7.04 -16.75
C LEU A 299 2.36 -8.03 -17.79
N ASP A 300 2.04 -7.58 -19.01
CA ASP A 300 1.65 -8.47 -20.12
C ASP A 300 2.78 -9.44 -20.51
N ASN A 301 4.04 -9.03 -20.39
CA ASN A 301 5.18 -9.92 -20.62
C ASN A 301 5.34 -10.95 -19.50
N ILE A 302 5.15 -10.58 -18.23
CA ILE A 302 5.11 -11.54 -17.11
C ILE A 302 3.97 -12.53 -17.32
N SER A 303 2.79 -12.03 -17.67
CA SER A 303 1.59 -12.83 -17.95
C SER A 303 1.81 -13.92 -19.00
N LYS A 304 2.63 -13.65 -20.04
CA LYS A 304 3.01 -14.64 -21.08
C LYS A 304 4.00 -15.70 -20.57
N MET A 305 4.77 -15.39 -19.52
CA MET A 305 5.73 -16.31 -18.91
C MET A 305 5.08 -17.23 -17.86
N LEU A 306 3.91 -16.85 -17.35
CA LEU A 306 3.13 -17.66 -16.42
C LEU A 306 2.20 -18.63 -17.16
N SER A 307 1.78 -19.69 -16.48
CA SER A 307 0.83 -20.67 -17.03
C SER A 307 -0.15 -21.18 -15.97
N GLY A 308 -1.21 -21.85 -16.42
CA GLY A 308 -2.20 -22.49 -15.56
C GLY A 308 -2.89 -21.52 -14.59
N GLU A 309 -3.12 -21.98 -13.35
CA GLU A 309 -3.79 -21.21 -12.32
C GLU A 309 -2.99 -19.98 -11.84
N THR A 310 -1.66 -20.06 -11.86
CA THR A 310 -0.80 -18.91 -11.51
C THR A 310 -1.00 -17.74 -12.48
N LYS A 311 -1.10 -18.05 -13.79
CA LYS A 311 -1.44 -17.06 -14.81
C LYS A 311 -2.81 -16.43 -14.57
N LYS A 312 -3.83 -17.24 -14.26
CA LYS A 312 -5.20 -16.73 -14.01
C LYS A 312 -5.22 -15.76 -12.83
N VAL A 313 -4.56 -16.11 -11.72
CA VAL A 313 -4.47 -15.24 -10.54
C VAL A 313 -3.73 -13.94 -10.85
N PHE A 314 -2.62 -14.03 -11.60
CA PHE A 314 -1.88 -12.85 -12.03
C PHE A 314 -2.72 -11.96 -12.94
N ASP A 315 -3.34 -12.52 -13.98
CA ASP A 315 -4.15 -11.77 -14.94
C ASP A 315 -5.36 -11.09 -14.26
N ASN A 316 -5.98 -11.75 -13.27
CA ASN A 316 -7.04 -11.15 -12.47
C ASN A 316 -6.54 -9.94 -11.66
N GLY A 317 -5.37 -10.06 -11.01
CA GLY A 317 -4.76 -8.95 -10.28
C GLY A 317 -4.40 -7.77 -11.21
N VAL A 318 -3.87 -8.05 -12.40
CA VAL A 318 -3.62 -7.02 -13.43
C VAL A 318 -4.92 -6.36 -13.89
N ASN A 319 -6.00 -7.14 -14.05
CA ASN A 319 -7.31 -6.59 -14.37
C ASN A 319 -7.84 -5.64 -13.29
N ASN A 320 -7.61 -5.96 -12.02
CA ASN A 320 -8.01 -5.10 -10.89
C ASN A 320 -7.23 -3.78 -10.85
N ILE A 321 -5.94 -3.78 -11.23
CA ILE A 321 -5.15 -2.56 -11.43
C ILE A 321 -5.75 -1.72 -12.56
N ARG A 322 -6.07 -2.34 -13.70
CA ARG A 322 -6.71 -1.67 -14.85
C ARG A 322 -8.07 -1.06 -14.47
N ARG A 323 -8.89 -1.82 -13.74
CA ARG A 323 -10.19 -1.37 -13.23
C ARG A 323 -10.04 -0.15 -12.31
N SER A 324 -9.10 -0.20 -11.37
CA SER A 324 -8.81 0.93 -10.47
C SER A 324 -8.37 2.17 -11.24
N LYS A 325 -7.43 2.02 -12.19
CA LYS A 325 -6.97 3.15 -13.02
C LYS A 325 -8.08 3.73 -13.88
N LEU A 326 -8.92 2.88 -14.47
CA LEU A 326 -10.08 3.31 -15.25
C LEU A 326 -11.04 4.16 -14.40
N ARG A 327 -11.33 3.72 -13.17
CA ARG A 327 -12.14 4.49 -12.21
C ARG A 327 -11.51 5.85 -11.96
N MET A 328 -10.21 5.89 -11.65
CA MET A 328 -9.48 7.13 -11.41
C MET A 328 -9.53 8.11 -12.59
N LEU A 329 -9.39 7.62 -13.83
CA LEU A 329 -9.46 8.45 -15.03
C LEU A 329 -10.88 8.96 -15.31
N LYS A 330 -11.88 8.09 -15.14
CA LYS A 330 -13.29 8.42 -15.32
C LYS A 330 -13.77 9.46 -14.32
N THR A 331 -13.24 9.47 -13.10
CA THR A 331 -13.51 10.51 -12.10
C THR A 331 -12.56 11.71 -12.17
N ARG A 332 -11.57 11.69 -13.09
CA ARG A 332 -10.52 12.73 -13.24
C ARG A 332 -9.73 12.96 -11.96
N TYR A 333 -9.43 11.88 -11.25
CA TYR A 333 -8.87 11.90 -9.89
C TYR A 333 -9.70 12.69 -8.87
N GLY A 334 -10.87 13.22 -9.24
CA GLY A 334 -11.75 13.85 -8.27
C GLY A 334 -12.32 12.75 -7.39
N TRP A 335 -11.91 12.71 -6.11
CA TRP A 335 -12.67 12.50 -4.86
C TRP A 335 -11.77 12.72 -3.61
N TYR A 336 -12.38 12.83 -2.42
CA TYR A 336 -11.87 13.24 -1.09
C TYR A 336 -11.84 14.76 -0.77
N VAL A 337 -12.91 15.51 -1.00
CA VAL A 337 -13.04 16.81 -0.31
C VAL A 337 -13.47 16.54 1.12
N TYR A 338 -12.52 16.50 2.06
CA TYR A 338 -12.80 16.77 3.47
C TYR A 338 -13.23 18.25 3.56
N ASN A 339 -14.53 18.52 3.39
CA ASN A 339 -15.14 19.74 3.90
C ASN A 339 -16.00 19.32 5.09
N THR A 340 -15.79 20.02 6.19
CA THR A 340 -16.16 19.66 7.55
C THR A 340 -17.65 19.53 7.86
N ASP A 341 -18.57 19.46 6.88
CA ASP A 341 -20.01 19.31 7.19
C ASP A 341 -20.84 18.47 6.21
N GLU A 342 -20.33 18.06 5.04
CA GLU A 342 -21.06 17.15 4.13
C GLU A 342 -20.08 16.22 3.39
N TYR A 343 -20.09 14.93 3.73
CA TYR A 343 -19.51 13.89 2.89
C TYR A 343 -20.24 13.93 1.54
N VAL A 344 -19.62 14.52 0.52
CA VAL A 344 -20.09 14.29 -0.83
C VAL A 344 -19.72 12.82 -1.16
N PRO A 345 -20.65 11.97 -1.61
CA PRO A 345 -20.36 10.56 -1.90
C PRO A 345 -19.60 10.40 -3.22
N ASP A 346 -18.59 9.54 -3.25
CA ASP A 346 -17.79 9.22 -4.45
C ASP A 346 -18.65 9.15 -5.74
N LEU A 347 -18.24 9.88 -6.80
CA LEU A 347 -18.87 9.94 -8.13
C LEU A 347 -18.96 8.52 -8.65
N LEU A 348 -17.95 7.72 -8.33
CA LEU A 348 -17.90 6.31 -8.59
C LEU A 348 -17.17 5.60 -7.44
N PRO A 349 -17.89 4.96 -6.50
CA PRO A 349 -17.29 4.35 -5.32
C PRO A 349 -16.42 3.15 -5.68
N SER A 350 -15.54 2.74 -4.77
CA SER A 350 -14.69 1.56 -4.95
C SER A 350 -15.50 0.27 -5.14
N THR A 351 -16.72 0.22 -4.61
CA THR A 351 -17.69 -0.88 -4.70
C THR A 351 -18.59 -0.83 -5.93
N CYS A 352 -18.38 0.11 -6.86
CA CYS A 352 -19.16 0.14 -8.10
C CYS A 352 -19.07 -1.17 -8.86
N THR A 353 -20.15 -1.51 -9.56
CA THR A 353 -20.24 -2.65 -10.47
C THR A 353 -19.43 -2.42 -11.75
N ASP A 354 -19.24 -3.49 -12.53
CA ASP A 354 -18.61 -3.38 -13.85
C ASP A 354 -19.41 -2.48 -14.80
N ASP A 355 -20.72 -2.65 -14.83
CA ASP A 355 -21.61 -1.85 -15.68
C ASP A 355 -21.58 -0.37 -15.30
N GLU A 356 -21.66 -0.05 -14.00
CA GLU A 356 -21.53 1.34 -13.53
C GLU A 356 -20.19 1.94 -13.95
N LEU A 357 -19.07 1.22 -13.81
CA LEU A 357 -17.78 1.74 -14.25
C LEU A 357 -17.72 1.96 -15.76
N LEU A 358 -18.18 0.99 -16.55
CA LEU A 358 -18.07 1.04 -18.01
C LEU A 358 -18.96 2.13 -18.61
N GLU A 359 -20.15 2.34 -18.06
CA GLU A 359 -21.13 3.31 -18.54
C GLU A 359 -20.93 4.72 -17.95
N PHE A 360 -20.16 4.86 -16.88
CA PHE A 360 -19.96 6.14 -16.20
C PHE A 360 -19.41 7.21 -17.16
N LYS A 361 -20.08 8.37 -17.13
CA LYS A 361 -19.69 9.62 -17.79
C LYS A 361 -19.70 10.73 -16.76
N LEU A 362 -18.66 11.56 -16.79
CA LEU A 362 -18.60 12.75 -15.94
C LEU A 362 -19.83 13.63 -16.17
N PRO A 363 -20.52 14.06 -15.11
CA PRO A 363 -21.56 15.07 -15.23
C PRO A 363 -20.98 16.30 -15.93
N GLN A 364 -21.68 16.81 -16.96
CA GLN A 364 -21.30 18.07 -17.57
C GLN A 364 -21.43 19.16 -16.51
N ARG A 365 -20.32 19.79 -16.12
CA ARG A 365 -20.36 21.00 -15.29
C ARG A 365 -20.92 22.12 -16.17
N ASN A 366 -22.19 22.48 -15.96
CA ASN A 366 -22.82 23.67 -16.54
C ASN A 366 -22.06 24.94 -16.15
#